data_AF-A6TJT6-F1
#
_entry.id   AF-A6TJT6-F1
#
_cell.length_a   1.000
_cell.length_b   1.000
_cell.length_c   1.000
_cell.angle_alpha   90.00
_cell.angle_beta   90.00
_cell.angle_gamma   90.00
#
_symmetry.space_group_name_H-M   'P 1'
#
loop_
_entity.id
_entity.type
_entity.pdbx_description
1 polymer ?
#
loop_
_entity_poly.entity_id
_entity_poly.type
_entity_poly.pdbx_seq_one_letter_code
_entity_poly.pdbx_strand_id
1 'polypeptide(L)'
;MSLIVETGDFVNVEIYIEMPESYSNLTEQEKITILYMKDNDGKVTTKEVMKILDIKDRRGRKILKDMVDKRLINVRGQGRSTYYVLKH
;
A
#
# COMPACT_ATOMS: atom_id res chain seq x y z
N MET A 1 -0.50 30.85 -34.06
CA MET A 1 0.52 29.81 -34.26
C MET A 1 1.06 29.48 -32.89
N SER A 2 0.55 28.41 -32.29
CA SER A 2 0.91 27.99 -30.94
C SER A 2 1.39 26.55 -31.04
N LEU A 3 2.61 26.30 -30.59
CA LEU A 3 3.25 24.99 -30.64
C LEU A 3 2.82 24.20 -29.41
N ILE A 4 1.99 23.18 -29.59
CA ILE A 4 1.72 22.17 -28.56
C ILE A 4 2.73 21.05 -28.81
N VAL A 5 3.60 20.79 -27.83
CA VAL A 5 4.43 19.58 -27.83
C VAL A 5 3.72 18.58 -26.94
N GLU A 6 3.03 17.63 -27.56
CA GLU A 6 2.51 16.45 -26.88
C GLU A 6 3.68 15.51 -26.60
N THR A 7 4.08 15.43 -25.34
CA THR A 7 4.77 14.25 -24.82
C THR A 7 3.82 13.60 -23.84
N GLY A 8 3.26 12.45 -24.26
CA GLY A 8 2.19 11.71 -23.59
C GLY A 8 2.23 11.80 -22.07
N ASP A 9 1.19 12.41 -21.52
CA ASP A 9 1.01 12.75 -20.11
C ASP A 9 0.97 11.48 -19.24
N PHE A 10 2.15 11.01 -18.82
CA PHE A 10 2.24 10.42 -17.50
C PHE A 10 1.82 11.51 -16.53
N VAL A 11 0.66 11.31 -15.91
CA VAL A 11 0.20 12.14 -14.79
C VAL A 11 1.19 11.92 -13.65
N ASN A 12 2.27 12.70 -13.63
CA ASN A 12 3.07 12.95 -12.44
C ASN A 12 2.24 13.82 -11.53
N VAL A 13 1.31 13.15 -10.86
CA VAL A 13 0.55 13.72 -9.77
C VAL A 13 1.54 13.79 -8.60
N GLU A 14 2.33 14.87 -8.57
CA GLU A 14 2.89 15.44 -7.35
C GLU A 14 1.72 15.97 -6.50
N ILE A 15 0.84 15.08 -6.08
CA ILE A 15 -0.12 15.37 -5.03
C ILE A 15 0.69 15.26 -3.73
N TYR A 16 1.31 16.38 -3.34
CA TYR A 16 1.72 16.64 -1.96
C TYR A 16 0.46 16.81 -1.09
N ILE A 17 -0.41 15.80 -1.03
CA ILE A 17 -1.28 15.65 0.13
C ILE A 17 -0.32 15.30 1.25
N GLU A 18 -0.24 16.16 2.26
CA GLU A 18 0.54 15.94 3.48
C GLU A 18 0.20 14.56 4.05
N MET A 19 0.96 13.53 3.65
CA MET A 19 0.96 12.26 4.34
C MET A 19 1.62 12.55 5.69
N PRO A 20 0.99 12.22 6.83
CA PRO A 20 1.55 12.53 8.14
C PRO A 20 2.99 11.98 8.21
N GLU A 21 3.92 12.67 8.90
CA GLU A 21 5.37 12.37 8.89
C GLU A 21 5.71 10.88 9.06
N SER A 22 4.84 10.12 9.73
CA SER A 22 4.84 8.66 9.83
C SER A 22 4.96 7.91 8.48
N TYR A 23 4.63 8.52 7.36
CA TYR A 23 4.62 7.90 6.02
C TYR A 23 5.88 8.15 5.20
N SER A 24 6.76 9.06 5.64
CA SER A 24 8.01 9.39 4.94
C SER A 24 8.97 8.19 4.82
N ASN A 25 8.92 7.26 5.77
CA ASN A 25 9.75 6.05 5.84
C ASN A 25 9.08 4.79 5.25
N LEU A 26 8.03 4.96 4.44
CA LEU A 26 7.38 3.83 3.78
C LEU A 26 8.01 3.52 2.43
N THR A 27 8.21 2.23 2.20
CA THR A 27 8.54 1.70 0.87
C THR A 27 7.35 1.83 -0.06
N GLU A 28 7.59 1.89 -1.37
CA GLU A 28 6.52 1.93 -2.37
C GLU A 28 5.50 0.78 -2.22
N GLN A 29 5.98 -0.41 -1.88
CA GLN A 29 5.11 -1.58 -1.66
C GLN A 29 4.16 -1.39 -0.46
N GLU A 30 4.63 -0.75 0.61
CA GLU A 30 3.80 -0.43 1.79
C GLU A 30 2.80 0.67 1.45
N LYS A 31 3.20 1.70 0.69
CA LYS A 31 2.30 2.76 0.21
C LYS A 31 1.17 2.18 -0.63
N ILE A 32 1.49 1.36 -1.63
CA ILE A 32 0.49 0.69 -2.49
C ILE A 32 -0.46 -0.16 -1.66
N THR A 33 0.07 -0.90 -0.67
CA THR A 33 -0.76 -1.71 0.23
C THR A 33 -1.72 -0.85 1.05
N ILE A 34 -1.27 0.28 1.58
CA ILE A 34 -2.13 1.19 2.36
C ILE A 34 -3.17 1.86 1.48
N LEU A 35 -2.81 2.30 0.28
CA LEU A 35 -3.76 2.86 -0.68
C LEU A 35 -4.86 1.84 -1.01
N TYR A 36 -4.48 0.61 -1.33
CA TYR A 36 -5.44 -0.47 -1.53
C TYR A 36 -6.33 -0.69 -0.30
N MET A 37 -5.78 -0.71 0.91
CA MET A 37 -6.57 -0.87 2.14
C MET A 37 -7.57 0.28 2.33
N LYS A 38 -7.19 1.52 2.04
CA LYS A 38 -8.10 2.68 2.12
C LYS A 38 -9.30 2.53 1.18
N ASP A 39 -9.09 1.93 0.02
CA ASP A 39 -10.14 1.65 -0.96
C ASP A 39 -10.98 0.40 -0.61
N ASN A 40 -10.52 -0.42 0.35
CA ASN A 40 -11.13 -1.71 0.72
C ASN A 40 -11.39 -1.83 2.23
N ASP A 41 -12.21 -0.93 2.80
CA ASP A 41 -12.66 -0.94 4.20
C ASP A 41 -11.54 -0.98 5.26
N GLY A 42 -10.34 -0.50 4.90
CA GLY A 42 -9.16 -0.54 5.75
C GLY A 42 -8.62 -1.96 5.98
N LYS A 43 -8.93 -2.93 5.12
CA LYS A 43 -8.59 -4.35 5.30
C LYS A 43 -7.79 -4.92 4.13
N VAL A 44 -6.94 -5.90 4.42
CA VAL A 44 -6.27 -6.70 3.38
C VAL A 44 -5.88 -8.07 3.90
N THR A 45 -5.82 -9.06 3.03
CA THR A 45 -5.28 -10.40 3.26
C THR A 45 -3.90 -10.56 2.63
N THR A 46 -3.13 -11.55 3.07
CA THR A 46 -1.83 -11.89 2.44
C THR A 46 -1.98 -12.17 0.94
N LYS A 47 -3.07 -12.85 0.54
CA LYS A 47 -3.32 -13.21 -0.86
C LYS A 47 -3.58 -11.96 -1.72
N GLU A 48 -4.30 -10.98 -1.18
CA GLU A 48 -4.54 -9.72 -1.87
C GLU A 48 -3.23 -8.94 -2.03
N VAL A 49 -2.43 -8.77 -0.96
CA VAL A 49 -1.11 -8.10 -1.06
C VAL A 49 -0.23 -8.74 -2.14
N MET A 50 -0.19 -10.08 -2.18
CA MET A 50 0.57 -10.79 -3.22
C MET A 50 0.08 -10.50 -4.63
N LYS A 51 -1.25 -10.40 -4.81
CA LYS A 51 -1.86 -10.13 -6.11
C LYS A 51 -1.62 -8.69 -6.56
N ILE A 52 -1.79 -7.72 -5.66
CA ILE A 52 -1.68 -6.29 -5.98
C ILE A 52 -0.22 -5.92 -6.29
N LEU A 53 0.73 -6.54 -5.59
CA LEU A 53 2.16 -6.27 -5.76
C LEU A 53 2.85 -7.23 -6.75
N ASP A 54 2.14 -8.21 -7.30
CA ASP A 54 2.67 -9.30 -8.12
C ASP A 54 3.92 -9.99 -7.51
N ILE A 55 3.80 -10.42 -6.26
CA ILE A 55 4.89 -11.02 -5.49
C ILE A 55 4.55 -12.40 -4.95
N LYS A 56 5.61 -13.18 -4.72
CA LYS A 56 5.51 -14.49 -4.07
C LYS A 56 5.22 -14.37 -2.58
N ASP A 57 4.65 -15.45 -2.07
CA ASP A 57 4.11 -15.64 -0.72
C ASP A 57 5.08 -15.26 0.41
N ARG A 58 6.36 -15.66 0.28
CA ARG A 58 7.41 -15.27 1.25
C ARG A 58 7.60 -13.76 1.33
N ARG A 59 7.59 -13.05 0.20
CA ARG A 59 7.81 -11.61 0.16
C ARG A 59 6.58 -10.86 0.67
N GLY A 60 5.38 -11.29 0.30
CA GLY A 60 4.13 -10.72 0.80
C GLY A 60 4.02 -10.77 2.32
N ARG A 61 4.32 -11.93 2.93
CA ARG A 61 4.34 -12.05 4.40
C ARG A 61 5.40 -11.15 5.06
N LYS A 62 6.58 -11.00 4.44
CA LYS A 62 7.62 -10.12 4.97
C LYS A 62 7.16 -8.66 4.99
N ILE A 63 6.55 -8.18 3.91
CA ILE A 63 6.03 -6.80 3.84
C ILE A 63 4.97 -6.58 4.92
N LEU A 64 3.99 -7.47 5.02
CA LEU A 64 2.94 -7.38 6.04
C LEU A 64 3.51 -7.43 7.47
N LYS A 65 4.52 -8.26 7.72
CA LYS A 65 5.23 -8.27 9.00
C LYS A 65 5.92 -6.94 9.27
N ASP A 66 6.69 -6.42 8.31
CA ASP A 66 7.39 -5.15 8.45
C ASP A 66 6.38 -4.00 8.72
N MET A 67 5.20 -4.01 8.09
CA MET A 67 4.11 -3.04 8.36
C MET A 67 3.50 -3.18 9.76
N VAL A 68 3.34 -4.39 10.28
CA VAL A 68 2.91 -4.64 11.67
C VAL A 68 3.96 -4.13 12.66
N ASP A 69 5.24 -4.43 12.40
CA ASP A 69 6.36 -4.01 13.25
C ASP A 69 6.47 -2.47 13.29
N LYS A 70 6.22 -1.81 12.15
CA LYS A 70 6.07 -0.34 12.02
C LYS A 70 4.78 0.22 12.61
N ARG A 71 3.88 -0.63 13.13
CA ARG A 71 2.59 -0.26 13.72
C ARG A 71 1.64 0.44 12.73
N LEU A 72 1.74 0.15 11.43
CA LEU A 72 0.85 0.70 10.40
C LEU A 72 -0.47 -0.08 10.32
N ILE A 73 -0.39 -1.39 10.59
CA ILE A 73 -1.51 -2.32 10.51
C ILE A 73 -1.52 -3.26 11.72
N ASN A 74 -2.69 -3.83 12.02
CA ASN A 74 -2.83 -4.87 13.04
C ASN A 74 -3.33 -6.17 12.41
N VAL A 75 -2.87 -7.30 12.94
CA VAL A 75 -3.37 -8.63 12.57
C VAL A 75 -4.72 -8.90 13.25
N ARG A 76 -5.67 -9.49 12.52
CA ARG A 76 -6.97 -9.93 13.00
C ARG A 76 -7.31 -11.31 12.43
N GLY A 77 -8.20 -12.03 13.10
CA GLY A 77 -8.58 -13.40 12.75
C GLY A 77 -7.53 -14.44 13.16
N GLN A 78 -7.74 -15.70 12.75
CA GLN A 78 -6.86 -16.83 13.09
C GLN A 78 -6.79 -17.85 11.93
N GLY A 79 -5.59 -18.38 11.67
CA GLY A 79 -5.39 -19.40 10.64
C GLY A 79 -5.81 -18.91 9.26
N ARG A 80 -6.78 -19.61 8.63
CA ARG A 80 -7.29 -19.27 7.28
C ARG A 80 -8.09 -17.98 7.22
N SER A 81 -8.61 -17.48 8.35
CA SER A 81 -9.34 -16.22 8.43
C SER A 81 -8.47 -15.04 8.82
N THR A 82 -7.14 -15.15 8.70
CA THR A 82 -6.22 -14.06 9.04
C THR A 82 -6.31 -12.92 8.02
N TYR A 83 -6.54 -11.71 8.50
CA TYR A 83 -6.51 -10.47 7.71
C TYR A 83 -5.84 -9.36 8.52
N TYR A 84 -5.51 -8.26 7.85
CA TYR A 84 -4.84 -7.11 8.44
C TYR A 84 -5.76 -5.90 8.33
N VAL A 85 -5.73 -5.04 9.35
CA VAL A 85 -6.52 -3.80 9.40
C VAL A 85 -5.61 -2.60 9.56
N LEU A 86 -5.92 -1.48 8.90
CA LEU A 86 -5.24 -0.22 9.14
C LEU A 86 -5.34 0.16 10.62
N LYS A 87 -4.23 0.65 11.16
CA LYS A 87 -4.21 1.21 12.50
C LYS A 87 -4.64 2.67 12.41
N HIS A 88 -5.66 3.03 13.19
CA HIS A 88 -6.06 4.43 13.43
C HIS A 88 -5.08 5.11 14.38
#